data_AF-A0A344U0S3-F1
#
_entry.id   AF-A0A344U0S3-F1
#
_cell.length_a   1.000
_cell.length_b   1.000
_cell.length_c   1.000
_cell.angle_alpha   90.00
_cell.angle_beta   90.00
_cell.angle_gamma   90.00
#
_symmetry.space_group_name_H-M   'P 1'
#
loop_
_entity.id
_entity.type
_entity.pdbx_description
1 polymer ?
#
loop_
_entity_poly.entity_id
_entity_poly.type
_entity_poly.pdbx_seq_one_letter_code
_entity_poly.pdbx_strand_id
1 'polypeptide(L)'
;MPDWSAAEAAALTRRLIDLDVAEGALRSAGPALDAVRGLGPRPPSRDRARRAAYAELLQVAAWITFDAERHHTSQRLHLRALEAAGGGPDGPLPVEPLILAVLSMQEEHLGRPDRSLRIASAVLARPDLPGRVAAVFHVRAGRAFARLGRGPQATRSDLLADPPGRRDPAWAWWMDGRELDGHRGLAAAALGRRDRAAELLHRAVHGAGGGPAYRVLFAAELARVLAEAADWREADRALAALPDTVATVGSVRALRAMARAARVVRQSPSAPRRHRTTARDLTALLHAARTAPEPTAEAAGRPARDIRRAAPAGNRSSGVRRGDGRRR
;
A
#
# COMPACT_ATOMS: atom_id res chain seq x y z
N MET A 1 8.20 -33.42 -7.13
CA MET A 1 7.84 -31.98 -7.14
C MET A 1 6.35 -31.89 -6.88
N PRO A 2 5.85 -30.96 -6.05
CA PRO A 2 4.41 -30.80 -5.84
C PRO A 2 3.69 -30.61 -7.20
N ASP A 3 2.62 -31.38 -7.42
CA ASP A 3 1.85 -31.34 -8.67
C ASP A 3 0.67 -30.39 -8.50
N TRP A 4 0.89 -29.12 -8.83
CA TRP A 4 -0.13 -28.07 -8.80
C TRP A 4 -0.22 -27.39 -10.16
N SER A 5 -1.42 -26.98 -10.53
CA SER A 5 -1.77 -26.24 -11.74
C SER A 5 -1.72 -24.72 -11.52
N ALA A 6 -1.56 -23.96 -12.60
CA ALA A 6 -1.63 -22.50 -12.54
C ALA A 6 -2.97 -22.00 -11.94
N ALA A 7 -4.07 -22.71 -12.20
CA ALA A 7 -5.39 -22.39 -11.68
C ALA A 7 -5.48 -22.56 -10.15
N GLU A 8 -4.87 -23.61 -9.59
CA GLU A 8 -4.81 -23.82 -8.15
C GLU A 8 -3.99 -22.75 -7.44
N ALA A 9 -2.82 -22.40 -7.97
CA ALA A 9 -2.00 -21.31 -7.42
C ALA A 9 -2.72 -19.95 -7.50
N ALA A 10 -3.44 -19.67 -8.59
CA ALA A 10 -4.27 -18.47 -8.71
C ALA A 10 -5.45 -18.46 -7.73
N ALA A 11 -6.07 -19.62 -7.49
CA ALA A 11 -7.15 -19.75 -6.51
C ALA A 11 -6.66 -19.52 -5.07
N LEU A 12 -5.49 -20.07 -4.72
CA LEU A 12 -4.83 -19.82 -3.44
C LEU A 12 -4.51 -18.32 -3.28
N THR A 13 -3.98 -17.69 -4.33
CA THR A 13 -3.67 -16.25 -4.32
C THR A 13 -4.91 -15.42 -4.01
N ARG A 14 -6.05 -15.70 -4.66
CA ARG A 14 -7.32 -15.01 -4.37
C ARG A 14 -7.78 -15.20 -2.93
N ARG A 15 -7.74 -16.45 -2.43
CA ARG A 15 -8.10 -16.74 -1.02
C ARG A 15 -7.23 -15.97 -0.03
N LEU A 16 -5.93 -15.84 -0.30
CA LEU A 16 -5.03 -15.08 0.56
C LEU A 16 -5.34 -13.58 0.54
N ILE A 17 -5.69 -13.02 -0.62
CA ILE A 17 -6.12 -11.61 -0.72
C ILE A 17 -7.41 -11.40 0.08
N ASP A 18 -8.41 -12.27 -0.11
CA ASP A 18 -9.69 -12.18 0.61
C ASP A 18 -9.49 -12.29 2.12
N LEU A 19 -8.62 -13.21 2.56
CA LEU A 19 -8.26 -13.37 3.97
C LEU A 19 -7.53 -12.15 4.52
N ASP A 20 -6.57 -11.59 3.78
CA ASP A 20 -5.83 -10.38 4.19
C ASP A 20 -6.77 -9.17 4.33
N VAL A 21 -7.73 -9.04 3.41
CA VAL A 21 -8.75 -7.98 3.47
C VAL A 21 -9.70 -8.17 4.66
N ALA A 22 -10.09 -9.42 4.97
CA ALA A 22 -11.05 -9.71 6.03
C ALA A 22 -10.44 -9.68 7.44
N GLU A 23 -9.22 -10.21 7.58
CA GLU A 23 -8.61 -10.49 8.89
C GLU A 23 -7.29 -9.75 9.15
N GLY A 24 -6.72 -9.13 8.11
CA GLY A 24 -5.46 -8.40 8.18
C GLY A 24 -4.21 -9.27 8.10
N ALA A 25 -3.10 -8.59 7.88
CA ALA A 25 -1.78 -9.16 7.60
C ALA A 25 -1.27 -10.06 8.73
N LEU A 26 -1.60 -9.72 9.99
CA LEU A 26 -1.13 -10.48 11.15
C LEU A 26 -1.66 -11.92 11.12
N ARG A 27 -2.94 -12.09 10.74
CA ARG A 27 -3.62 -13.40 10.70
C ARG A 27 -3.39 -14.12 9.38
N SER A 28 -3.34 -13.39 8.27
CA SER A 28 -3.09 -13.96 6.95
C SER A 28 -1.64 -14.44 6.75
N ALA A 29 -0.67 -13.97 7.55
CA ALA A 29 0.75 -14.33 7.39
C ALA A 29 1.07 -15.82 7.61
N GLY A 30 0.37 -16.51 8.50
CA GLY A 30 0.52 -17.97 8.68
C GLY A 30 0.07 -18.73 7.42
N PRO A 31 -1.22 -18.61 7.04
CA PRO A 31 -1.78 -19.22 5.84
C PRO A 31 -1.02 -18.88 4.55
N ALA A 32 -0.51 -17.65 4.40
CA ALA A 32 0.32 -17.28 3.26
C ALA A 32 1.61 -18.11 3.17
N LEU A 33 2.24 -18.40 4.30
CA LEU A 33 3.44 -19.23 4.35
C LEU A 33 3.13 -20.70 4.12
N ASP A 34 1.98 -21.20 4.59
CA ASP A 34 1.51 -22.55 4.31
C ASP A 34 1.23 -22.74 2.81
N ALA A 35 0.57 -21.79 2.17
CA ALA A 35 0.33 -21.81 0.73
C ALA A 35 1.65 -21.86 -0.06
N VAL A 36 2.64 -21.03 0.31
CA VAL A 36 3.98 -21.05 -0.31
C VAL A 36 4.70 -22.39 -0.09
N ARG A 37 4.58 -23.00 1.10
CA ARG A 37 5.14 -24.32 1.38
C ARG A 37 4.50 -25.40 0.51
N GLY A 38 3.17 -25.36 0.36
CA GLY A 38 2.40 -26.31 -0.45
C GLY A 38 2.81 -26.35 -1.92
N LEU A 39 3.18 -25.20 -2.51
CA LEU A 39 3.66 -25.13 -3.90
C LEU A 39 5.13 -25.57 -4.08
N GLY A 40 5.87 -25.72 -2.99
CA GLY A 40 7.28 -26.10 -3.01
C GLY A 40 8.26 -24.93 -3.27
N PRO A 41 9.57 -25.21 -3.20
CA PRO A 41 10.60 -24.17 -3.11
C PRO A 41 11.01 -23.54 -4.45
N ARG A 42 10.84 -24.25 -5.57
CA ARG A 42 11.38 -23.85 -6.88
C ARG A 42 10.28 -23.42 -7.86
N PRO A 43 10.52 -22.39 -8.68
CA PRO A 43 9.59 -22.03 -9.75
C PRO A 43 9.54 -23.14 -10.82
N PRO A 44 8.37 -23.36 -11.45
CA PRO A 44 8.25 -24.28 -12.58
C PRO A 44 9.03 -23.71 -13.77
N SER A 45 10.04 -24.41 -14.28
CA SER A 45 11.02 -23.77 -15.18
C SER A 45 10.50 -23.45 -16.59
N ARG A 46 9.58 -24.27 -17.16
CA ARG A 46 9.18 -24.19 -18.58
C ARG A 46 7.79 -23.63 -18.85
N ASP A 47 6.87 -23.73 -17.90
CA ASP A 47 5.48 -23.30 -18.09
C ASP A 47 5.31 -21.84 -17.62
N ARG A 48 5.15 -20.93 -18.59
CA ARG A 48 4.97 -19.49 -18.33
C ARG A 48 3.75 -19.19 -17.47
N ALA A 49 2.64 -19.90 -17.65
CA ALA A 49 1.42 -19.69 -16.89
C ALA A 49 1.59 -20.14 -15.43
N ARG A 50 2.21 -21.30 -15.20
CA ARG A 50 2.54 -21.74 -13.84
C ARG A 50 3.58 -20.83 -13.17
N ARG A 51 4.57 -20.32 -13.90
CA ARG A 51 5.52 -19.32 -13.37
C ARG A 51 4.81 -18.05 -12.93
N ALA A 52 3.90 -17.53 -13.76
CA ALA A 52 3.12 -16.34 -13.44
C ALA A 52 2.29 -16.54 -12.18
N ALA A 53 1.54 -17.64 -12.09
CA ALA A 53 0.74 -17.93 -10.90
C ALA A 53 1.61 -18.10 -9.64
N TYR A 54 2.79 -18.71 -9.76
CA TYR A 54 3.73 -18.85 -8.65
C TYR A 54 4.33 -17.51 -8.21
N ALA A 55 4.74 -16.67 -9.17
CA ALA A 55 5.28 -15.34 -8.89
C ALA A 55 4.23 -14.43 -8.23
N GLU A 56 2.98 -14.47 -8.70
CA GLU A 56 1.86 -13.74 -8.10
C GLU A 56 1.57 -14.20 -6.67
N LEU A 57 1.51 -15.52 -6.42
CA LEU A 57 1.31 -16.04 -5.06
C LEU A 57 2.44 -15.61 -4.12
N LEU A 58 3.70 -15.70 -4.57
CA LEU A 58 4.84 -15.24 -3.79
C LEU A 58 4.80 -13.73 -3.56
N GLN A 59 4.36 -12.94 -4.53
CA GLN A 59 4.22 -11.49 -4.40
C GLN A 59 3.18 -11.14 -3.33
N VAL A 60 2.02 -11.81 -3.31
CA VAL A 60 0.98 -11.62 -2.29
C VAL A 60 1.47 -12.07 -0.92
N ALA A 61 2.11 -13.23 -0.81
CA ALA A 61 2.67 -13.69 0.45
C ALA A 61 3.79 -12.76 0.98
N ALA A 62 4.61 -12.19 0.08
CA ALA A 62 5.59 -11.18 0.43
C ALA A 62 4.91 -9.90 0.96
N TRP A 63 3.88 -9.41 0.28
CA TRP A 63 3.08 -8.26 0.75
C TRP A 63 2.51 -8.49 2.15
N ILE A 64 1.81 -9.61 2.36
CA ILE A 64 1.20 -9.95 3.65
C ILE A 64 2.27 -9.98 4.75
N THR A 65 3.38 -10.68 4.51
CA THR A 65 4.45 -10.77 5.51
C THR A 65 5.18 -9.44 5.72
N PHE A 66 5.26 -8.57 4.72
CA PHE A 66 5.77 -7.21 4.86
C PHE A 66 4.86 -6.37 5.76
N ASP A 67 3.55 -6.42 5.52
CA ASP A 67 2.59 -5.59 6.22
C ASP A 67 2.31 -6.08 7.66
N ALA A 68 2.60 -7.37 7.91
CA ALA A 68 2.74 -7.98 9.23
C ALA A 68 4.13 -7.74 9.88
N GLU A 69 5.00 -6.97 9.24
CA GLU A 69 6.37 -6.61 9.67
C GLU A 69 7.32 -7.79 9.89
N ARG A 70 7.07 -8.93 9.22
CA ARG A 70 7.98 -10.08 9.11
C ARG A 70 8.99 -9.85 7.98
N HIS A 71 9.79 -8.80 8.10
CA HIS A 71 10.59 -8.24 7.00
C HIS A 71 11.60 -9.19 6.35
N HIS A 72 12.31 -10.01 7.14
CA HIS A 72 13.25 -10.99 6.58
C HIS A 72 12.54 -12.03 5.71
N THR A 73 11.39 -12.52 6.17
CA THR A 73 10.55 -13.46 5.42
C THR A 73 10.01 -12.81 4.15
N SER A 74 9.47 -11.60 4.24
CA SER A 74 9.02 -10.83 3.08
C SER A 74 10.12 -10.68 2.03
N GLN A 75 11.32 -10.27 2.44
CA GLN A 75 12.44 -10.06 1.52
C GLN A 75 12.81 -11.34 0.77
N ARG A 76 12.86 -12.49 1.47
CA ARG A 76 13.10 -13.79 0.83
C ARG A 76 12.00 -14.16 -0.17
N LEU A 77 10.75 -13.87 0.14
CA LEU A 77 9.63 -14.14 -0.77
C LEU A 77 9.66 -13.21 -2.00
N HIS A 78 9.99 -11.93 -1.83
CA HIS A 78 10.19 -11.01 -2.94
C HIS A 78 11.31 -11.48 -3.89
N LEU A 79 12.45 -11.91 -3.36
CA LEU A 79 13.55 -12.40 -4.19
C LEU A 79 13.17 -13.67 -4.97
N ARG A 80 12.44 -14.60 -4.35
CA ARG A 80 11.89 -15.77 -5.04
C ARG A 80 10.84 -15.39 -6.09
N ALA A 81 10.01 -14.38 -5.81
CA ALA A 81 9.04 -13.87 -6.78
C ALA A 81 9.75 -13.24 -7.98
N LEU A 82 10.84 -12.50 -7.76
CA LEU A 82 11.67 -11.94 -8.83
C LEU A 82 12.38 -13.03 -9.65
N GLU A 83 12.88 -14.09 -9.02
CA GLU A 83 13.45 -15.24 -9.72
C GLU A 83 12.40 -15.89 -10.63
N ALA A 84 11.18 -16.09 -10.14
CA ALA A 84 10.07 -16.66 -10.92
C ALA A 84 9.56 -15.72 -12.02
N ALA A 85 9.60 -14.41 -11.77
CA ALA A 85 9.14 -13.38 -12.70
C ALA A 85 10.22 -13.00 -13.73
N GLY A 86 11.49 -13.26 -13.45
CA GLY A 86 12.61 -12.98 -14.33
C GLY A 86 12.86 -14.09 -15.36
N GLY A 87 13.45 -13.71 -16.50
CA GLY A 87 14.27 -14.63 -17.30
C GLY A 87 13.55 -15.77 -18.05
N GLY A 88 12.31 -15.55 -18.51
CA GLY A 88 11.73 -16.41 -19.55
C GLY A 88 12.24 -16.06 -20.95
N PRO A 89 12.06 -16.95 -21.96
CA PRO A 89 12.36 -16.61 -23.35
C PRO A 89 11.57 -15.37 -23.85
N ASP A 90 10.40 -15.12 -23.25
CA ASP A 90 9.53 -13.98 -23.56
C ASP A 90 9.83 -12.73 -22.70
N GLY A 91 10.96 -12.71 -21.99
CA GLY A 91 11.31 -11.65 -21.04
C GLY A 91 10.59 -11.77 -19.68
N PRO A 92 10.59 -10.68 -18.88
CA PRO A 92 10.01 -10.69 -17.54
C PRO A 92 8.48 -10.77 -17.55
N LEU A 93 7.91 -11.33 -16.48
CA LEU A 93 6.46 -11.44 -16.30
C LEU A 93 5.83 -10.09 -15.92
N PRO A 94 4.57 -9.82 -16.30
CA PRO A 94 3.88 -8.55 -16.00
C PRO A 94 3.76 -8.19 -14.51
N VAL A 95 3.91 -9.16 -13.60
CA VAL A 95 3.90 -8.95 -12.14
C VAL A 95 5.22 -8.38 -11.60
N GLU A 96 6.31 -8.47 -12.37
CA GLU A 96 7.64 -8.04 -11.94
C GLU A 96 7.69 -6.58 -11.42
N PRO A 97 7.10 -5.57 -12.10
CA PRO A 97 7.14 -4.20 -11.60
C PRO A 97 6.40 -4.03 -10.27
N LEU A 98 5.34 -4.80 -10.01
CA LEU A 98 4.65 -4.77 -8.71
C LEU A 98 5.58 -5.31 -7.61
N ILE A 99 6.29 -6.41 -7.87
CA ILE A 99 7.25 -7.00 -6.92
C ILE A 99 8.34 -5.98 -6.59
N LEU A 100 8.92 -5.33 -7.61
CA LEU A 100 9.95 -4.30 -7.43
C LEU A 100 9.43 -3.05 -6.70
N ALA A 101 8.19 -2.63 -6.96
CA ALA A 101 7.58 -1.47 -6.30
C ALA A 101 7.36 -1.69 -4.80
N VAL A 102 6.96 -2.90 -4.39
CA VAL A 102 6.78 -3.26 -2.98
C VAL A 102 8.13 -3.49 -2.31
N LEU A 103 9.09 -4.17 -2.96
CA LEU A 103 10.45 -4.31 -2.42
C LEU A 103 11.13 -2.94 -2.21
N SER A 104 10.99 -2.01 -3.16
CA SER A 104 11.48 -0.64 -3.03
C SER A 104 10.82 0.10 -1.85
N MET A 105 9.51 -0.10 -1.62
CA MET A 105 8.82 0.42 -0.44
C MET A 105 9.38 -0.19 0.86
N GLN A 106 9.62 -1.50 0.88
CA GLN A 106 10.17 -2.19 2.05
C GLN A 106 11.57 -1.69 2.39
N GLU A 107 12.46 -1.50 1.41
CA GLU A 107 13.81 -0.97 1.66
C GLU A 107 13.75 0.46 2.23
N GLU A 108 12.85 1.33 1.74
CA GLU A 108 12.65 2.66 2.32
C GLU A 108 12.14 2.59 3.76
N HIS A 109 11.14 1.73 4.01
CA HIS A 109 10.56 1.51 5.32
C HIS A 109 11.61 1.06 6.36
N LEU A 110 12.57 0.25 5.92
CA LEU A 110 13.67 -0.28 6.75
C LEU A 110 14.87 0.67 6.87
N GLY A 111 14.73 1.93 6.45
CA GLY A 111 15.78 2.93 6.55
C GLY A 111 16.94 2.71 5.57
N ARG A 112 16.68 2.04 4.43
CA ARG A 112 17.66 1.77 3.36
C ARG A 112 17.28 2.53 2.08
N PRO A 113 17.28 3.88 2.10
CA PRO A 113 16.81 4.67 0.97
C PRO A 113 17.71 4.55 -0.26
N ASP A 114 18.99 4.25 -0.11
CA ASP A 114 19.89 3.99 -1.25
C ASP A 114 19.44 2.76 -2.06
N ARG A 115 19.06 1.67 -1.39
CA ARG A 115 18.53 0.45 -2.03
C ARG A 115 17.18 0.71 -2.68
N SER A 116 16.30 1.41 -1.97
CA SER A 116 14.99 1.82 -2.51
C SER A 116 15.15 2.63 -3.80
N LEU A 117 16.07 3.60 -3.80
CA LEU A 117 16.36 4.45 -4.96
C LEU A 117 16.97 3.67 -6.11
N ARG A 118 17.91 2.75 -5.86
CA ARG A 118 18.49 1.89 -6.90
C ARG A 118 17.42 1.08 -7.61
N ILE A 119 16.52 0.43 -6.86
CA ILE A 119 15.41 -0.33 -7.44
C ILE A 119 14.52 0.58 -8.28
N ALA A 120 14.10 1.72 -7.74
CA ALA A 120 13.19 2.61 -8.44
C ALA A 120 13.79 3.20 -9.71
N SER A 121 15.06 3.63 -9.65
CA SER A 121 15.77 4.19 -10.79
C SER A 121 16.00 3.15 -11.89
N ALA A 122 16.29 1.90 -11.52
CA ALA A 122 16.46 0.82 -12.49
C ALA A 122 15.18 0.53 -13.28
N VAL A 123 14.00 0.64 -12.65
CA VAL A 123 12.73 0.51 -13.38
C VAL A 123 12.48 1.76 -14.23
N LEU A 124 12.65 2.96 -13.68
CA LEU A 124 12.43 4.23 -14.40
C LEU A 124 13.34 4.40 -15.63
N ALA A 125 14.49 3.74 -15.67
CA ALA A 125 15.38 3.72 -16.83
C ALA A 125 14.89 2.82 -17.98
N ARG A 126 13.85 2.00 -17.76
CA ARG A 126 13.27 1.15 -18.80
C ARG A 126 12.47 1.99 -19.80
N PRO A 127 12.55 1.69 -21.11
CA PRO A 127 11.71 2.33 -22.10
C PRO A 127 10.23 1.93 -21.93
N ASP A 128 9.33 2.77 -22.43
CA ASP A 128 7.90 2.48 -22.63
C ASP A 128 7.07 2.07 -21.40
N LEU A 129 7.49 2.45 -20.20
CA LEU A 129 6.72 2.21 -18.97
C LEU A 129 5.29 2.75 -19.08
N PRO A 130 4.27 1.98 -18.67
CA PRO A 130 2.92 2.51 -18.49
C PRO A 130 2.92 3.67 -17.49
N GLY A 131 2.10 4.69 -17.74
CA GLY A 131 2.11 5.95 -17.00
C GLY A 131 1.94 5.76 -15.48
N ARG A 132 1.01 4.90 -15.04
CA ARG A 132 0.80 4.65 -13.61
C ARG A 132 1.93 3.84 -12.98
N VAL A 133 2.55 2.95 -13.74
CA VAL A 133 3.74 2.22 -13.28
C VAL A 133 4.88 3.22 -13.07
N ALA A 134 5.13 4.11 -14.04
CA ALA A 134 6.11 5.18 -13.90
C ALA A 134 5.81 6.07 -12.68
N ALA A 135 4.55 6.46 -12.48
CA ALA A 135 4.14 7.25 -11.31
C ALA A 135 4.46 6.56 -9.97
N VAL A 136 4.19 5.26 -9.86
CA VAL A 136 4.55 4.44 -8.68
C VAL A 136 6.05 4.52 -8.41
N PHE A 137 6.89 4.32 -9.43
CA PHE A 137 8.34 4.33 -9.22
C PHE A 137 8.92 5.71 -9.00
N HIS A 138 8.35 6.76 -9.59
CA HIS A 138 8.72 8.14 -9.25
C HIS A 138 8.38 8.49 -7.81
N VAL A 139 7.23 8.04 -7.29
CA VAL A 139 6.89 8.14 -5.87
C VAL A 139 7.91 7.43 -4.99
N ARG A 140 8.33 6.21 -5.36
CA ARG A 140 9.38 5.48 -4.62
C ARG A 140 10.73 6.20 -4.63
N ALA A 141 11.17 6.66 -5.80
CA ALA A 141 12.39 7.44 -5.94
C ALA A 141 12.33 8.75 -5.16
N GLY A 142 11.21 9.48 -5.24
CA GLY A 142 11.03 10.74 -4.51
C GLY A 142 11.09 10.56 -2.99
N ARG A 143 10.47 9.50 -2.47
CA ARG A 143 10.58 9.11 -1.05
C ARG A 143 12.01 8.79 -0.64
N ALA A 144 12.74 8.05 -1.46
CA ALA A 144 14.14 7.75 -1.20
C ALA A 144 15.04 8.99 -1.26
N PHE A 145 14.86 9.87 -2.25
CA PHE A 145 15.58 11.14 -2.35
C PHE A 145 15.35 12.02 -1.12
N ALA A 146 14.10 12.12 -0.65
CA ALA A 146 13.77 12.87 0.55
C ALA A 146 14.51 12.36 1.79
N ARG A 147 14.54 11.03 1.99
CA ARG A 147 15.29 10.39 3.09
C ARG A 147 16.81 10.59 3.00
N LEU A 148 17.33 10.83 1.80
CA LEU A 148 18.74 11.16 1.55
C LEU A 148 19.03 12.67 1.61
N GLY A 149 18.05 13.51 1.99
CA GLY A 149 18.20 14.97 2.03
C GLY A 149 18.24 15.66 0.65
N ARG A 150 17.91 14.95 -0.43
CA ARG A 150 17.99 15.43 -1.82
C ARG A 150 16.67 16.07 -2.27
N GLY A 151 16.38 17.22 -1.69
CA GLY A 151 15.10 17.93 -1.83
C GLY A 151 14.63 18.21 -3.27
N PRO A 152 15.45 18.80 -4.16
CA PRO A 152 15.04 19.12 -5.52
C PRO A 152 14.61 17.89 -6.35
N GLN A 153 15.25 16.75 -6.13
CA GLN A 153 14.92 15.49 -6.81
C GLN A 153 13.68 14.81 -6.23
N ALA A 154 13.35 15.08 -4.96
CA ALA A 154 12.16 14.53 -4.30
C ALA A 154 10.85 15.12 -4.82
N THR A 155 10.88 16.28 -5.49
CA THR A 155 9.70 17.07 -5.86
C THR A 155 9.36 17.05 -7.35
N ARG A 156 9.99 16.19 -8.18
CA ARG A 156 9.66 16.12 -9.62
C ARG A 156 8.18 15.75 -9.80
N SER A 157 7.39 16.72 -10.27
CA SER A 157 5.93 16.71 -10.13
C SER A 157 5.25 16.93 -11.47
N ASP A 158 4.95 15.85 -12.19
CA ASP A 158 3.88 15.76 -13.21
C ASP A 158 3.54 14.28 -13.48
N LEU A 159 3.33 13.51 -12.41
CA LEU A 159 3.28 12.05 -12.48
C LEU A 159 1.91 11.46 -12.87
N LEU A 160 0.83 12.24 -12.75
CA LEU A 160 -0.55 11.75 -12.89
C LEU A 160 -1.45 12.70 -13.68
N ALA A 161 -0.90 13.46 -14.62
CA ALA A 161 -1.71 14.35 -15.46
C ALA A 161 -2.75 13.58 -16.29
N ASP A 162 -2.46 12.30 -16.59
CA ASP A 162 -3.29 11.47 -17.46
C ASP A 162 -4.18 10.47 -16.68
N PRO A 163 -5.42 10.23 -17.15
CA PRO A 163 -6.26 9.13 -16.67
C PRO A 163 -5.57 7.76 -16.89
N PRO A 164 -6.00 6.68 -16.20
CA PRO A 164 -5.46 5.34 -16.46
C PRO A 164 -5.48 4.99 -17.95
N GLY A 165 -4.31 4.70 -18.50
CA GLY A 165 -4.18 4.28 -19.89
C GLY A 165 -4.46 2.80 -20.05
N ARG A 166 -4.77 2.37 -21.29
CA ARG A 166 -5.00 0.94 -21.62
C ARG A 166 -3.83 0.01 -21.31
N ARG A 167 -2.62 0.56 -21.19
CA ARG A 167 -1.39 -0.19 -20.87
C ARG A 167 -1.12 -0.30 -19.38
N ASP A 168 -1.88 0.42 -18.53
CA ASP A 168 -1.70 0.34 -17.09
C ASP A 168 -2.20 -1.01 -16.58
N PRO A 169 -1.38 -1.75 -15.81
CA PRO A 169 -1.80 -3.02 -15.27
C PRO A 169 -2.88 -2.82 -14.21
N ALA A 170 -3.79 -3.78 -14.09
CA ALA A 170 -4.92 -3.69 -13.17
C ALA A 170 -4.48 -3.36 -11.73
N TRP A 171 -3.36 -3.92 -11.25
CA TRP A 171 -2.83 -3.67 -9.91
C TRP A 171 -2.46 -2.20 -9.65
N ALA A 172 -2.28 -1.35 -10.66
CA ALA A 172 -1.93 0.07 -10.50
C ALA A 172 -3.15 0.98 -10.23
N TRP A 173 -4.34 0.39 -10.04
CA TRP A 173 -5.59 1.10 -9.76
C TRP A 173 -5.53 2.03 -8.55
N TRP A 174 -4.75 1.66 -7.52
CA TRP A 174 -4.69 2.39 -6.25
C TRP A 174 -3.97 3.75 -6.38
N MET A 175 -3.11 3.93 -7.38
CA MET A 175 -2.35 5.16 -7.57
C MET A 175 -3.25 6.28 -8.09
N ASP A 176 -3.68 7.20 -7.23
CA ASP A 176 -4.47 8.37 -7.58
C ASP A 176 -3.83 9.67 -7.06
N GLY A 177 -4.51 10.79 -7.27
CA GLY A 177 -4.03 12.10 -6.77
C GLY A 177 -3.84 12.13 -5.25
N ARG A 178 -4.66 11.40 -4.48
CA ARG A 178 -4.56 11.35 -3.02
C ARG A 178 -3.36 10.54 -2.57
N GLU A 179 -3.08 9.41 -3.21
CA GLU A 179 -1.85 8.66 -2.97
C GLU A 179 -0.61 9.49 -3.29
N LEU A 180 -0.66 10.24 -4.40
CA LEU A 180 0.43 11.11 -4.79
C LEU A 180 0.65 12.24 -3.77
N ASP A 181 -0.41 12.92 -3.32
CA ASP A 181 -0.33 13.93 -2.27
C ASP A 181 0.18 13.32 -0.96
N GLY A 182 -0.32 12.15 -0.57
CA GLY A 182 0.11 11.44 0.64
C GLY A 182 1.61 11.15 0.59
N HIS A 183 2.09 10.53 -0.48
CA HIS A 183 3.50 10.23 -0.65
C HIS A 183 4.40 11.48 -0.73
N ARG A 184 3.93 12.55 -1.39
CA ARG A 184 4.63 13.85 -1.40
C ARG A 184 4.67 14.47 0.00
N GLY A 185 3.59 14.36 0.77
CA GLY A 185 3.53 14.83 2.15
C GLY A 185 4.52 14.08 3.04
N LEU A 186 4.60 12.75 2.90
CA LEU A 186 5.61 11.95 3.59
C LEU A 186 7.05 12.29 3.17
N ALA A 187 7.29 12.63 1.89
CA ALA A 187 8.59 13.11 1.41
C ALA A 187 8.93 14.48 2.01
N ALA A 188 7.98 15.42 2.04
CA ALA A 188 8.15 16.72 2.66
C ALA A 188 8.43 16.61 4.17
N ALA A 189 7.75 15.69 4.86
CA ALA A 189 7.98 15.41 6.28
C ALA A 189 9.42 14.92 6.52
N ALA A 190 9.92 14.01 5.68
CA ALA A 190 11.29 13.51 5.77
C ALA A 190 12.35 14.60 5.52
N LEU A 191 12.02 15.63 4.75
CA LEU A 191 12.88 16.80 4.50
C LEU A 191 12.74 17.89 5.58
N GLY A 192 11.95 17.67 6.63
CA GLY A 192 11.68 18.68 7.67
C GLY A 192 10.77 19.83 7.23
N ARG A 193 10.13 19.73 6.06
CA ARG A 193 9.20 20.76 5.53
C ARG A 193 7.81 20.56 6.12
N ARG A 194 7.66 20.83 7.42
CA ARG A 194 6.48 20.49 8.23
C ARG A 194 5.18 21.07 7.66
N ASP A 195 5.14 22.35 7.33
CA ASP A 195 3.92 23.01 6.83
C ASP A 195 3.45 22.39 5.51
N ARG A 196 4.40 22.21 4.59
CA ARG A 196 4.10 21.56 3.30
C ARG A 196 3.67 20.11 3.47
N ALA A 197 4.26 19.39 4.42
CA ALA A 197 3.87 18.02 4.74
C ALA A 197 2.43 17.97 5.30
N ALA A 198 2.09 18.86 6.23
CA ALA A 198 0.75 18.94 6.80
C ALA A 198 -0.30 19.23 5.72
N GLU A 199 -0.07 20.22 4.85
CA GLU A 199 -0.96 20.56 3.73
C GLU A 199 -1.21 19.35 2.80
N LEU A 200 -0.13 18.68 2.36
CA LEU A 200 -0.20 17.54 1.46
C LEU A 200 -0.91 16.33 2.10
N LEU A 201 -0.57 16.02 3.35
CA LEU A 201 -1.19 14.91 4.08
C LEU A 201 -2.66 15.21 4.38
N HIS A 202 -3.03 16.45 4.67
CA HIS A 202 -4.42 16.86 4.85
C HIS A 202 -5.24 16.62 3.57
N ARG A 203 -4.72 17.00 2.40
CA ARG A 203 -5.38 16.72 1.11
C ARG A 203 -5.51 15.23 0.83
N ALA A 204 -4.49 14.44 1.17
CA ALA A 204 -4.53 12.99 1.04
C ALA A 204 -5.63 12.35 1.92
N VAL A 205 -5.80 12.84 3.15
CA VAL A 205 -6.75 12.31 4.14
C VAL A 205 -8.19 12.74 3.85
N HIS A 206 -8.42 14.02 3.56
CA HIS A 206 -9.77 14.61 3.50
C HIS A 206 -10.36 14.76 2.09
N GLY A 207 -9.65 14.32 1.04
CA GLY A 207 -10.19 14.31 -0.32
C GLY A 207 -11.44 13.41 -0.47
N ALA A 208 -12.38 13.82 -1.32
CA ALA A 208 -13.58 13.05 -1.63
C ALA A 208 -13.26 11.67 -2.25
N GLY A 209 -14.09 10.67 -1.96
CA GLY A 209 -14.00 9.32 -2.51
C GLY A 209 -13.43 8.27 -1.55
N GLY A 210 -13.68 6.99 -1.87
CA GLY A 210 -13.12 5.85 -1.14
C GLY A 210 -11.62 5.65 -1.38
N GLY A 211 -11.01 4.71 -0.68
CA GLY A 211 -9.61 4.35 -0.85
C GLY A 211 -9.23 3.12 -0.04
N PRO A 212 -8.03 2.56 -0.26
CA PRO A 212 -7.54 1.45 0.53
C PRO A 212 -7.46 1.79 2.02
N ALA A 213 -7.79 0.83 2.89
CA ALA A 213 -7.77 1.02 4.35
C ALA A 213 -6.39 1.49 4.87
N TYR A 214 -5.30 1.11 4.20
CA TYR A 214 -3.94 1.53 4.58
C TYR A 214 -3.69 3.04 4.47
N ARG A 215 -4.56 3.83 3.82
CA ARG A 215 -4.43 5.31 3.75
C ARG A 215 -4.41 5.98 5.10
N VAL A 216 -4.87 5.29 6.15
CA VAL A 216 -4.70 5.76 7.52
C VAL A 216 -3.24 5.98 7.92
N LEU A 217 -2.27 5.40 7.19
CA LEU A 217 -0.85 5.77 7.31
C LEU A 217 -0.62 7.28 7.11
N PHE A 218 -1.32 7.91 6.17
CA PHE A 218 -1.23 9.35 5.94
C PHE A 218 -1.87 10.15 7.08
N ALA A 219 -2.98 9.67 7.65
CA ALA A 219 -3.62 10.30 8.81
C ALA A 219 -2.74 10.21 10.07
N ALA A 220 -2.12 9.05 10.30
CA ALA A 220 -1.17 8.88 11.39
C ALA A 220 0.05 9.80 11.23
N GLU A 221 0.58 9.93 10.01
CA GLU A 221 1.68 10.88 9.77
C GLU A 221 1.23 12.33 9.91
N LEU A 222 0.02 12.69 9.44
CA LEU A 222 -0.53 14.03 9.61
C LEU A 222 -0.57 14.42 11.09
N ALA A 223 -1.12 13.54 11.94
CA ALA A 223 -1.14 13.75 13.39
C ALA A 223 0.27 13.93 13.96
N ARG A 224 1.26 13.16 13.50
CA ARG A 224 2.66 13.28 13.92
C ARG A 224 3.26 14.64 13.53
N VAL A 225 3.11 15.04 12.26
CA VAL A 225 3.67 16.30 11.73
C VAL A 225 3.06 17.51 12.43
N LEU A 226 1.74 17.52 12.64
CA LEU A 226 1.04 18.59 13.35
C LEU A 226 1.50 18.69 14.81
N ALA A 227 1.68 17.55 15.49
CA ALA A 227 2.18 17.52 16.86
C ALA A 227 3.62 18.05 16.96
N GLU A 228 4.49 17.74 15.99
CA GLU A 228 5.85 18.27 15.91
C GLU A 228 5.91 19.77 15.62
N ALA A 229 4.90 20.30 14.93
CA ALA A 229 4.71 21.73 14.70
C ALA A 229 4.02 22.45 15.88
N ALA A 230 3.65 21.72 16.94
CA ALA A 230 2.87 22.23 18.07
C ALA A 230 1.48 22.80 17.70
N ASP A 231 0.94 22.42 16.53
CA ASP A 231 -0.47 22.68 16.19
C ASP A 231 -1.35 21.66 16.91
N TRP A 232 -1.49 21.84 18.22
CA TRP A 232 -2.17 20.87 19.08
C TRP A 232 -3.63 20.69 18.69
N ARG A 233 -4.31 21.75 18.24
CA ARG A 233 -5.73 21.69 17.88
C ARG A 233 -5.97 20.82 16.66
N GLU A 234 -5.15 20.93 15.62
CA GLU A 234 -5.24 20.04 14.46
C GLU A 234 -4.69 18.65 14.76
N ALA A 235 -3.61 18.56 15.55
CA ALA A 235 -3.03 17.27 15.95
C ALA A 235 -4.03 16.41 16.75
N ASP A 236 -4.80 16.99 17.67
CA ASP A 236 -5.85 16.28 18.42
C ASP A 236 -6.90 15.71 17.47
N ARG A 237 -7.36 16.52 16.52
CA ARG A 237 -8.40 16.14 15.56
C ARG A 237 -7.94 14.99 14.68
N ALA A 238 -6.71 15.07 14.16
CA ALA A 238 -6.12 14.01 13.36
C ALA A 238 -5.93 12.72 14.20
N LEU A 239 -5.51 12.84 15.46
CA LEU A 239 -5.30 11.70 16.35
C LEU A 239 -6.62 11.03 16.79
N ALA A 240 -7.63 11.83 17.11
CA ALA A 240 -8.94 11.39 17.58
C ALA A 240 -9.75 10.65 16.49
N ALA A 241 -9.38 10.79 15.22
CA ALA A 241 -9.98 10.07 14.10
C ALA A 241 -9.39 8.65 13.89
N LEU A 242 -8.24 8.35 14.51
CA LEU A 242 -7.56 7.05 14.32
C LEU A 242 -8.25 5.86 15.00
N PRO A 243 -8.85 5.97 16.20
CA PRO A 243 -9.47 4.85 16.90
C PRO A 243 -10.45 4.02 16.05
N ASP A 244 -11.30 4.69 15.26
CA ASP A 244 -12.34 4.05 14.44
C ASP A 244 -11.78 3.10 13.36
N THR A 245 -10.50 3.27 13.02
CA THR A 245 -9.82 2.47 11.99
C THR A 245 -8.96 1.33 12.56
N VAL A 246 -8.71 1.30 13.87
CA VAL A 246 -7.78 0.33 14.48
C VAL A 246 -8.26 -1.10 14.26
N ALA A 247 -9.57 -1.34 14.36
CA ALA A 247 -10.16 -2.67 14.19
C ALA A 247 -10.19 -3.15 12.72
N THR A 248 -10.15 -2.22 11.76
CA THR A 248 -10.45 -2.53 10.34
C THR A 248 -9.22 -2.42 9.43
N VAL A 249 -8.16 -1.75 9.84
CA VAL A 249 -7.01 -1.47 8.96
C VAL A 249 -6.25 -2.73 8.53
N GLY A 250 -6.25 -3.80 9.33
CA GLY A 250 -5.55 -5.06 9.08
C GLY A 250 -4.02 -4.98 8.96
N SER A 251 -3.46 -3.78 8.85
CA SER A 251 -2.04 -3.50 8.61
C SER A 251 -1.28 -3.23 9.91
N VAL A 252 -0.37 -4.13 10.29
CA VAL A 252 0.49 -3.91 11.48
C VAL A 252 1.38 -2.69 11.29
N ARG A 253 1.87 -2.47 10.07
CA ARG A 253 2.65 -1.28 9.69
C ARG A 253 1.87 0.02 9.92
N ALA A 254 0.57 0.05 9.61
CA ALA A 254 -0.30 1.19 9.89
C ALA A 254 -0.51 1.39 11.39
N LEU A 255 -0.79 0.32 12.14
CA LEU A 255 -0.91 0.37 13.60
C LEU A 255 0.37 0.90 14.27
N ARG A 256 1.56 0.53 13.76
CA ARG A 256 2.84 1.08 14.24
C ARG A 256 2.99 2.57 13.91
N ALA A 257 2.48 3.05 12.78
CA ALA A 257 2.48 4.48 12.47
C ALA A 257 1.60 5.28 13.44
N MET A 258 0.40 4.78 13.74
CA MET A 258 -0.48 5.36 14.76
C MET A 258 0.20 5.40 16.14
N ALA A 259 0.86 4.30 16.53
CA ALA A 259 1.59 4.23 17.80
C ALA A 259 2.73 5.26 17.87
N ARG A 260 3.43 5.52 16.75
CA ARG A 260 4.46 6.56 16.68
C ARG A 260 3.86 7.96 16.84
N ALA A 261 2.75 8.26 16.16
CA ALA A 261 2.05 9.54 16.29
C ALA A 261 1.59 9.79 17.74
N ALA A 262 0.94 8.79 18.36
CA ALA A 262 0.52 8.86 19.75
C ALA A 262 1.70 9.07 20.70
N ARG A 263 2.85 8.40 20.46
CA ARG A 263 4.06 8.57 21.26
C ARG A 263 4.59 10.00 21.18
N VAL A 264 4.66 10.61 20.00
CA VAL A 264 5.11 12.00 19.82
C VAL A 264 4.24 12.96 20.64
N VAL A 265 2.92 12.83 20.58
CA VAL A 265 1.99 13.66 21.36
C VAL A 265 2.21 13.46 22.87
N ARG A 266 2.36 12.20 23.32
CA ARG A 266 2.58 11.89 24.75
C ARG A 266 3.89 12.45 25.30
N GLN A 267 4.95 12.42 24.50
CA GLN A 267 6.30 12.80 24.92
C GLN A 267 6.56 14.30 24.77
N SER A 268 5.72 15.03 24.04
CA SER A 268 5.92 16.46 23.83
C SER A 268 5.65 17.28 25.11
N PRO A 269 6.62 18.08 25.60
CA PRO A 269 6.46 18.88 26.82
C PRO A 269 5.35 19.94 26.73
N SER A 270 5.14 20.49 25.53
CA SER A 270 4.13 21.53 25.28
C SER A 270 2.73 20.99 24.97
N ALA A 271 2.57 19.66 24.86
CA ALA A 271 1.27 19.05 24.60
C ALA A 271 0.29 19.28 25.79
N PRO A 272 -0.89 19.88 25.55
CA PRO A 272 -1.89 20.04 26.60
C PRO A 272 -2.40 18.69 27.13
N ARG A 273 -2.80 18.64 28.41
CA ARG A 273 -3.17 17.40 29.11
C ARG A 273 -4.18 16.54 28.35
N ARG A 274 -5.22 17.16 27.77
CA ARG A 274 -6.26 16.45 26.98
C ARG A 274 -5.69 15.65 25.81
N HIS A 275 -4.75 16.21 25.05
CA HIS A 275 -4.13 15.54 23.89
C HIS A 275 -3.29 14.35 24.33
N ARG A 276 -2.59 14.48 25.47
CA ARG A 276 -1.87 13.36 26.07
C ARG A 276 -2.83 12.25 26.51
N THR A 277 -4.04 12.58 26.94
CA THR A 277 -5.09 11.59 27.23
C THR A 277 -5.55 10.89 25.95
N THR A 278 -5.96 11.63 24.91
CA THR A 278 -6.31 11.07 23.59
C THR A 278 -5.25 10.09 23.08
N ALA A 279 -3.98 10.47 23.20
CA ALA A 279 -2.85 9.64 22.78
C ALA A 279 -2.62 8.40 23.67
N ARG A 280 -2.93 8.47 24.97
CA ARG A 280 -2.90 7.30 25.86
C ARG A 280 -4.02 6.33 25.52
N ASP A 281 -5.22 6.84 25.26
CA ASP A 281 -6.39 6.02 24.92
C ASP A 281 -6.16 5.26 23.61
N LEU A 282 -5.65 5.97 22.58
CA LEU A 282 -5.22 5.32 21.34
C LEU A 282 -4.11 4.28 21.58
N THR A 283 -3.13 4.57 22.45
CA THR A 283 -2.07 3.59 22.78
C THR A 283 -2.66 2.33 23.43
N ALA A 284 -3.61 2.47 24.36
CA ALA A 284 -4.28 1.37 25.02
C ALA A 284 -5.09 0.53 24.02
N LEU A 285 -5.83 1.19 23.12
CA LEU A 285 -6.58 0.54 22.05
C LEU A 285 -5.67 -0.26 21.10
N LEU A 286 -4.55 0.33 20.68
CA LEU A 286 -3.56 -0.34 19.83
C LEU A 286 -2.92 -1.54 20.53
N HIS A 287 -2.74 -1.49 21.85
CA HIS A 287 -2.26 -2.63 22.62
C HIS A 287 -3.31 -3.75 22.66
N ALA A 288 -4.56 -3.41 22.98
CA ALA A 288 -5.67 -4.37 23.01
C ALA A 288 -5.87 -5.06 21.66
N ALA A 289 -5.81 -4.32 20.55
CA ALA A 289 -5.95 -4.88 19.21
C ALA A 289 -4.84 -5.89 18.86
N ARG A 290 -3.63 -5.73 19.42
CA ARG A 290 -2.51 -6.65 19.20
C ARG A 290 -2.58 -7.91 20.06
N THR A 291 -3.21 -7.83 21.23
CA THR A 291 -3.33 -8.93 22.19
C THR A 291 -4.67 -9.66 22.09
N ALA A 292 -5.62 -9.14 21.32
CA ALA A 292 -6.92 -9.75 21.14
C ALA A 292 -6.76 -11.20 20.62
N PRO A 293 -7.38 -12.20 21.29
CA PRO A 293 -7.34 -13.57 20.82
C PRO A 293 -7.98 -13.70 19.43
N GLU A 294 -7.62 -14.75 18.71
CA GLU A 294 -8.33 -15.08 17.47
C GLU A 294 -9.80 -15.35 17.82
N PRO A 295 -10.77 -14.73 17.10
CA PRO A 295 -12.16 -15.10 17.23
C PRO A 295 -12.24 -16.58 16.86
N THR A 296 -12.80 -17.36 17.77
CA THR A 296 -13.03 -18.78 17.55
C THR A 296 -13.88 -18.95 16.28
N ALA A 297 -13.59 -20.00 15.51
CA ALA A 297 -14.29 -20.31 14.25
C ALA A 297 -15.82 -20.38 14.39
N GLU A 298 -16.33 -20.55 15.63
CA GLU A 298 -17.74 -20.56 15.98
C GLU A 298 -18.43 -19.18 15.86
N ALA A 299 -17.68 -18.07 15.98
CA ALA A 299 -18.19 -16.72 15.77
C ALA A 299 -18.20 -16.28 14.29
N ALA A 300 -17.47 -16.99 13.42
CA ALA A 300 -17.33 -16.70 11.99
C ALA A 300 -18.51 -17.21 11.12
N GLY A 301 -19.48 -17.91 11.71
CA GLY A 301 -20.64 -18.50 11.02
C GLY A 301 -21.71 -17.53 10.56
N ARG A 302 -21.54 -16.20 10.71
CA ARG A 302 -22.48 -15.21 10.16
C ARG A 302 -21.83 -14.48 8.98
N PRO A 303 -22.28 -14.72 7.73
CA PRO A 303 -21.74 -14.01 6.59
C PRO A 303 -22.03 -12.51 6.74
N ALA A 304 -20.97 -11.70 6.66
CA ALA A 304 -21.09 -10.27 6.42
C ALA A 304 -21.81 -10.08 5.08
N ARG A 305 -23.10 -9.75 5.14
CA ARG A 305 -23.89 -9.35 3.97
C ARG A 305 -23.31 -8.04 3.42
N ASP A 306 -23.15 -8.02 2.10
CA ASP A 306 -23.02 -6.86 1.23
C ASP A 306 -21.84 -5.89 1.44
N ILE A 307 -20.64 -6.34 1.02
CA ILE A 307 -19.64 -5.44 0.43
C ILE A 307 -19.32 -5.92 -1.00
N ARG A 308 -20.34 -5.92 -1.86
CA ARG A 308 -20.17 -5.97 -3.32
C ARG A 308 -21.11 -4.99 -3.98
N ARG A 309 -20.66 -3.76 -4.19
CA ARG A 309 -20.92 -2.94 -5.41
C ARG A 309 -20.25 -1.57 -5.27
N ALA A 310 -19.04 -1.46 -5.80
CA ALA A 310 -18.53 -0.19 -6.35
C ALA A 310 -17.50 -0.50 -7.45
N ALA A 311 -17.91 -1.29 -8.44
CA ALA A 311 -17.34 -1.19 -9.78
C ALA A 311 -18.29 -0.26 -10.55
N PRO A 312 -17.86 0.93 -11.01
CA PRO A 312 -18.70 1.73 -11.88
C PRO A 312 -18.83 1.01 -13.23
N ALA A 313 -20.07 0.64 -13.54
CA ALA A 313 -20.47 0.14 -14.84
C ALA A 313 -20.10 1.16 -15.94
N GLY A 314 -19.66 0.63 -17.08
CA GLY A 314 -19.28 1.41 -18.24
C GLY A 314 -20.37 2.39 -18.67
N ASN A 315 -19.93 3.61 -18.95
CA ASN A 315 -20.73 4.68 -19.51
C ASN A 315 -21.21 4.24 -20.91
N ARG A 316 -22.46 3.77 -21.01
CA ARG A 316 -23.15 3.63 -22.30
C ARG A 316 -23.55 5.02 -22.73
N SER A 317 -22.88 5.51 -23.75
CA SER A 317 -23.24 6.69 -24.52
C SER A 317 -24.73 6.70 -24.86
N SER A 318 -25.46 7.62 -24.25
CA SER A 318 -26.78 8.05 -24.68
C SER A 318 -26.64 8.69 -26.07
N GLY A 319 -27.37 8.12 -27.04
CA GLY A 319 -27.45 8.63 -28.39
C GLY A 319 -28.08 10.03 -28.40
N VAL A 320 -27.26 11.02 -28.72
CA VAL A 320 -27.73 12.32 -29.19
C VAL A 320 -28.25 12.12 -30.61
N ARG A 321 -29.57 12.24 -30.77
CA ARG A 321 -30.22 12.39 -32.07
C ARG A 321 -29.63 13.64 -32.75
N ARG A 322 -28.92 13.44 -33.86
CA ARG A 322 -28.68 14.52 -34.82
C ARG A 322 -30.02 14.84 -35.48
N GLY A 323 -30.56 16.01 -35.16
CA GLY A 323 -31.58 16.64 -35.98
C GLY A 323 -30.93 17.03 -37.29
N ASP A 324 -31.40 16.42 -38.38
CA ASP A 324 -31.02 16.81 -39.72
C ASP A 324 -31.85 18.03 -40.12
N GLY A 325 -31.15 19.14 -40.31
CA GLY A 325 -31.69 20.45 -40.57
C GLY A 325 -31.09 21.04 -41.84
N ARG A 326 -31.79 20.79 -42.95
CA ARG A 326 -31.77 21.50 -44.24
C ARG A 326 -30.54 21.34 -45.13
N ARG A 327 -30.79 20.81 -46.34
CA ARG A 327 -30.62 21.53 -47.62
C ARG A 327 -31.18 20.72 -48.80
N ARG A 328 -32.40 21.08 -49.21
CA ARG A 328 -32.95 21.31 -50.56
C ARG A 328 -34.38 20.79 -50.65
#